data_AF-A0A523JXC2-F1
#
_entry.id   AF-A0A523JXC2-F1
#
_cell.length_a   1.000
_cell.length_b   1.000
_cell.length_c   1.000
_cell.angle_alpha   90.00
_cell.angle_beta   90.00
_cell.angle_gamma   90.00
#
_symmetry.space_group_name_H-M   'P 1'
#
loop_
_entity.id
_entity.type
_entity.pdbx_description
1 polymer ?
#
loop_
_entity_poly.entity_id
_entity_poly.type
_entity_poly.pdbx_seq_one_letter_code
_entity_poly.pdbx_strand_id
1 'polypeptide(L)'
;MSLSEAEREAIESVIQSDRVVLFMKGTRTQPQCGFSATTIGILDAILSDYTTVNVLEHPEVREGIKTYSNWPTIPQLYIENEFMGGCDVVKQMFNTGALHEALGVEAPDRTPPTISLSDAAARTIRNATEGNSGMSVHLSIDARWQHNFNLGPAEGHEVKASDNGV
;
A
#
# COMPACT_ATOMS: atom_id res chain seq x y z
N MET A 1 1.66 23.61 -16.87
CA MET A 1 1.25 24.92 -16.33
C MET A 1 2.03 25.13 -15.05
N SER A 2 2.56 26.32 -14.80
CA SER A 2 3.27 26.64 -13.57
C SER A 2 2.25 26.93 -12.45
N LEU A 3 2.46 26.35 -11.28
CA LEU A 3 1.67 26.62 -10.07
C LEU A 3 1.89 28.09 -9.64
N SER A 4 0.82 28.84 -9.39
CA SER A 4 0.94 30.19 -8.80
C SER A 4 1.41 30.10 -7.34
N GLU A 5 1.94 31.21 -6.82
CA GLU A 5 2.40 31.30 -5.42
C GLU A 5 1.24 31.05 -4.43
N ALA A 6 0.07 31.65 -4.68
CA ALA A 6 -1.12 31.44 -3.85
C ALA A 6 -1.63 29.99 -3.86
N GLU A 7 -1.59 29.31 -5.02
CA GLU A 7 -1.97 27.89 -5.11
C GLU A 7 -0.98 26.99 -4.35
N ARG A 8 0.31 27.33 -4.41
CA ARG A 8 1.35 26.62 -3.65
C ARG A 8 1.14 26.75 -2.16
N GLU A 9 0.95 27.97 -1.67
CA GLU A 9 0.71 28.24 -0.25
C GLU A 9 -0.55 27.53 0.26
N ALA A 10 -1.62 27.50 -0.54
CA ALA A 10 -2.85 26.79 -0.18
C ALA A 10 -2.62 25.27 -0.04
N ILE A 11 -1.87 24.66 -0.98
CA ILE A 11 -1.52 23.24 -0.91
C ILE A 11 -0.63 22.95 0.30
N GLU A 12 0.39 23.78 0.54
CA GLU A 12 1.30 23.64 1.68
C GLU A 12 0.58 23.77 3.02
N SER A 13 -0.33 24.74 3.14
CA SER A 13 -1.17 24.93 4.33
C SER A 13 -2.01 23.69 4.63
N VAL A 14 -2.59 23.07 3.60
CA VAL A 14 -3.36 21.82 3.75
C VAL A 14 -2.45 20.66 4.15
N ILE A 15 -1.27 20.51 3.53
CA ILE A 15 -0.30 19.47 3.89
C ILE A 15 0.18 19.63 5.35
N GLN A 16 0.34 20.87 5.81
CA GLN A 16 0.77 21.20 7.17
C GLN A 16 -0.34 21.15 8.21
N SER A 17 -1.61 21.03 7.78
CA SER A 17 -2.76 21.03 8.67
C SER A 17 -2.85 19.80 9.57
N ASP A 18 -2.22 18.70 9.14
CA ASP A 18 -2.24 17.42 9.85
C ASP A 18 -0.96 16.63 9.55
N ARG A 19 -0.63 15.68 10.42
CA ARG A 19 0.52 14.79 10.25
C ARG A 19 0.36 13.89 9.03
N VAL A 20 -0.86 13.45 8.73
CA VAL A 20 -1.15 12.56 7.60
C VAL A 20 -2.24 13.19 6.76
N VAL A 21 -1.92 13.50 5.50
CA VAL A 21 -2.83 14.15 4.56
C VAL A 21 -2.91 13.35 3.28
N LEU A 22 -4.14 13.00 2.88
CA LEU A 22 -4.41 12.26 1.65
C LEU A 22 -5.23 13.10 0.66
N PHE A 23 -4.62 13.45 -0.47
CA PHE A 23 -5.36 13.98 -1.62
C PHE A 23 -6.01 12.83 -2.39
N MET A 24 -7.33 12.83 -2.51
CA MET A 24 -8.08 11.71 -3.07
C MET A 24 -9.29 12.15 -3.91
N LYS A 25 -9.86 11.21 -4.67
CA LYS A 25 -11.10 11.43 -5.42
C LYS A 25 -12.30 10.93 -4.59
N GLY A 26 -13.16 11.84 -4.17
CA GLY A 26 -14.24 11.59 -3.22
C GLY A 26 -13.80 11.83 -1.78
N THR A 27 -14.51 11.24 -0.82
CA THR A 27 -14.25 11.40 0.63
C THR A 27 -13.90 10.05 1.27
N ARG A 28 -13.35 10.06 2.48
CA ARG A 28 -13.04 8.83 3.26
C ARG A 28 -14.24 7.87 3.33
N THR A 29 -15.46 8.39 3.53
CA THR A 29 -16.69 7.60 3.60
C THR A 29 -17.28 7.26 2.22
N GLN A 30 -16.96 8.03 1.18
CA GLN A 30 -17.50 7.87 -0.17
C GLN A 30 -16.39 8.08 -1.23
N PRO A 31 -15.45 7.12 -1.36
CA PRO A 31 -14.41 7.20 -2.38
C PRO A 31 -15.03 7.04 -3.77
N GLN A 32 -14.63 7.92 -4.71
CA GLN A 32 -15.13 7.92 -6.10
C GLN A 32 -14.13 7.35 -7.12
N CYS A 33 -13.07 6.69 -6.63
CA CYS A 33 -12.06 6.03 -7.45
C CYS A 33 -11.51 4.80 -6.73
N GLY A 34 -11.35 3.68 -7.44
CA GLY A 34 -10.84 2.43 -6.84
C GLY A 34 -9.45 2.54 -6.21
N PHE A 35 -8.57 3.37 -6.78
CA PHE A 35 -7.25 3.65 -6.19
C PHE A 35 -7.39 4.45 -4.88
N SER A 36 -8.27 5.45 -4.85
CA SER A 36 -8.56 6.19 -3.62
C SER A 36 -9.20 5.29 -2.55
N ALA A 37 -10.12 4.40 -2.94
CA ALA A 37 -10.71 3.43 -2.02
C ALA A 37 -9.67 2.46 -1.44
N THR A 38 -8.74 1.98 -2.28
CA THR A 38 -7.63 1.12 -1.83
C THR A 38 -6.74 1.82 -0.81
N THR A 39 -6.32 3.06 -1.09
CA THR A 39 -5.47 3.83 -0.18
C THR A 39 -6.17 4.13 1.16
N ILE A 40 -7.47 4.47 1.13
CA ILE A 40 -8.27 4.63 2.35
C ILE A 40 -8.31 3.34 3.16
N GLY A 41 -8.60 2.20 2.51
CA GLY A 41 -8.65 0.91 3.20
C GLY A 41 -7.33 0.53 3.87
N ILE A 42 -6.19 0.88 3.26
CA ILE A 42 -4.86 0.69 3.85
C ILE A 42 -4.68 1.60 5.08
N LEU A 43 -4.96 2.89 4.94
CA LEU A 43 -4.78 3.85 6.05
C LEU A 43 -5.72 3.55 7.22
N ASP A 44 -6.98 3.21 6.95
CA ASP A 44 -7.98 2.86 7.96
C ASP A 44 -7.63 1.58 8.75
N ALA A 45 -6.83 0.69 8.16
CA ALA A 45 -6.35 -0.50 8.85
C ALA A 45 -5.25 -0.19 9.88
N ILE A 46 -4.60 0.97 9.77
CA ILE A 46 -3.41 1.34 10.56
C ILE A 46 -3.71 2.51 11.50
N LEU A 47 -4.50 3.48 11.03
CA LEU A 47 -4.74 4.75 11.68
C LEU A 47 -6.23 4.91 12.02
N SER A 48 -6.49 5.46 13.20
CA SER A 48 -7.84 5.88 13.57
C SER A 48 -8.26 7.18 12.88
N ASP A 49 -7.33 8.11 12.67
CA ASP A 49 -7.62 9.44 12.15
C ASP A 49 -6.51 10.00 11.24
N TYR A 50 -6.91 10.80 10.26
CA TYR A 50 -6.07 11.52 9.29
C TYR A 50 -6.93 12.42 8.40
N THR A 51 -6.33 13.43 7.80
CA THR A 51 -7.02 14.38 6.93
C THR A 51 -7.11 13.89 5.48
N THR A 52 -8.28 14.04 4.87
CA THR A 52 -8.50 13.75 3.43
C THR A 52 -8.98 14.99 2.69
N VAL A 53 -8.47 15.20 1.48
CA VAL A 53 -8.83 16.33 0.61
C VAL A 53 -9.50 15.79 -0.65
N ASN A 54 -10.77 16.14 -0.88
CA ASN A 54 -11.50 15.75 -2.08
C ASN A 54 -11.12 16.65 -3.26
N VAL A 55 -10.21 16.18 -4.12
CA VAL A 55 -9.77 16.96 -5.29
C VAL A 55 -10.82 17.07 -6.39
N LEU A 56 -11.97 16.39 -6.27
CA LEU A 56 -13.07 16.52 -7.24
C LEU A 56 -13.90 17.78 -7.00
N GLU A 57 -13.93 18.28 -5.77
CA GLU A 57 -14.62 19.53 -5.41
C GLU A 57 -13.78 20.77 -5.75
N HIS A 58 -12.46 20.59 -5.90
CA HIS A 58 -11.49 21.66 -6.14
C HIS A 58 -10.59 21.33 -7.35
N PRO A 59 -11.04 21.64 -8.59
CA PRO A 59 -10.27 21.38 -9.81
C PRO A 59 -8.86 22.01 -9.81
N GLU A 60 -8.71 23.18 -9.20
CA GLU A 60 -7.45 23.88 -9.01
C GLU A 60 -6.48 23.09 -8.13
N VAL A 61 -6.95 22.54 -7.00
CA VAL A 61 -6.15 21.69 -6.11
C VAL A 61 -5.75 20.41 -6.84
N ARG A 62 -6.64 19.84 -7.66
CA ARG A 62 -6.38 18.60 -8.39
C ARG A 62 -5.21 18.70 -9.36
N GLU A 63 -5.14 19.77 -10.15
CA GLU A 63 -4.02 19.96 -11.08
C GLU A 63 -2.80 20.58 -10.37
N GLY A 64 -3.05 21.39 -9.34
CA GLY A 64 -2.01 22.00 -8.52
C GLY A 64 -1.17 20.97 -7.77
N ILE A 65 -1.81 20.01 -7.08
CA ILE A 65 -1.10 19.00 -6.29
C ILE A 65 -0.22 18.10 -7.15
N LYS A 66 -0.66 17.75 -8.37
CA LYS A 66 0.16 16.99 -9.33
C LYS A 66 1.41 17.74 -9.75
N THR A 67 1.27 19.05 -9.94
CA THR A 67 2.38 19.93 -10.30
C THR A 67 3.33 20.11 -9.12
N TYR A 68 2.78 20.28 -7.90
CA TYR A 68 3.51 20.44 -6.66
C TYR A 68 4.40 19.23 -6.35
N SER A 69 3.82 18.03 -6.38
CA SER A 69 4.51 16.77 -6.08
C SER A 69 5.36 16.24 -7.24
N ASN A 70 5.29 16.89 -8.42
CA ASN A 70 5.78 16.35 -9.69
C ASN A 70 5.29 14.91 -9.93
N TRP A 71 4.01 14.64 -9.65
CA TRP A 71 3.40 13.31 -9.73
C TRP A 71 2.05 13.37 -10.47
N PRO A 72 1.84 12.57 -11.54
CA PRO A 72 0.70 12.78 -12.43
C PRO A 72 -0.65 12.23 -11.93
N THR A 73 -0.65 11.35 -10.91
CA THR A 73 -1.84 10.60 -10.48
C THR A 73 -2.35 10.98 -9.09
N ILE A 74 -3.58 10.57 -8.80
CA ILE A 74 -4.31 10.70 -7.53
C ILE A 74 -4.84 9.29 -7.21
N PRO A 75 -4.78 8.81 -5.95
CA PRO A 75 -4.47 9.54 -4.72
C PRO A 75 -2.99 9.88 -4.53
N GLN A 76 -2.70 10.83 -3.63
CA GLN A 76 -1.36 11.21 -3.18
C GLN A 76 -1.32 11.34 -1.66
N LEU A 77 -0.41 10.60 -1.01
CA LEU A 77 -0.24 10.58 0.44
C LEU A 77 0.94 11.46 0.86
N TYR A 78 0.72 12.26 1.90
CA TYR A 78 1.74 13.01 2.61
C TYR A 78 1.79 12.57 4.08
N ILE A 79 3.00 12.39 4.61
CA ILE A 79 3.26 12.13 6.03
C ILE A 79 4.30 13.13 6.48
N GLU A 80 4.01 13.90 7.54
CA GLU A 80 4.93 14.91 8.11
C GLU A 80 5.45 15.92 7.06
N ASN A 81 4.55 16.33 6.17
CA ASN A 81 4.81 17.21 5.02
C ASN A 81 5.66 16.62 3.88
N GLU A 82 6.06 15.36 3.99
CA GLU A 82 6.81 14.65 2.95
C GLU A 82 5.87 13.88 2.02
N PHE A 83 6.12 13.97 0.71
CA PHE A 83 5.36 13.22 -0.28
C PHE A 83 5.79 11.76 -0.29
N MET A 84 4.86 10.86 0.05
CA MET A 84 5.14 9.42 0.13
C MET A 84 4.91 8.69 -1.19
N GLY A 85 3.97 9.17 -2.02
CA GLY A 85 3.63 8.54 -3.28
C GLY A 85 2.13 8.42 -3.57
N GLY A 86 1.82 7.75 -4.68
CA GLY A 86 0.46 7.39 -5.04
C GLY A 86 0.02 6.01 -4.52
N CYS A 87 -1.16 5.54 -4.93
CA CYS A 87 -1.77 4.30 -4.45
C CYS A 87 -0.84 3.08 -4.47
N ASP A 88 -0.13 2.84 -5.59
CA ASP A 88 0.73 1.66 -5.73
C ASP A 88 1.94 1.70 -4.80
N VAL A 89 2.53 2.88 -4.63
CA VAL A 89 3.65 3.10 -3.70
C VAL A 89 3.19 2.88 -2.25
N VAL A 90 2.04 3.46 -1.88
CA VAL A 90 1.45 3.26 -0.53
C VAL A 90 1.16 1.78 -0.27
N LYS A 91 0.63 1.06 -1.27
CA LYS A 91 0.37 -0.38 -1.17
C LYS A 91 1.66 -1.18 -0.99
N GLN A 92 2.72 -0.83 -1.72
CA GLN A 92 4.02 -1.46 -1.56
C GLN A 92 4.60 -1.20 -0.17
N MET A 93 4.58 0.05 0.30
CA MET A 93 5.06 0.43 1.63
C MET A 93 4.28 -0.29 2.74
N PHE A 94 2.97 -0.48 2.57
CA PHE A 94 2.17 -1.28 3.49
C PHE A 94 2.65 -2.73 3.54
N ASN A 95 2.82 -3.34 2.37
CA ASN A 95 3.25 -4.74 2.24
C ASN A 95 4.68 -4.99 2.78
N THR A 96 5.57 -4.01 2.72
CA THR A 96 6.95 -4.13 3.23
C THR A 96 7.09 -3.76 4.70
N GLY A 97 6.07 -3.13 5.31
CA GLY A 97 6.16 -2.56 6.66
C GLY A 97 6.68 -1.12 6.70
N ALA A 98 7.26 -0.60 5.61
CA ALA A 98 7.80 0.76 5.54
C ALA A 98 6.75 1.85 5.81
N LEU A 99 5.46 1.59 5.52
CA LEU A 99 4.38 2.51 5.85
C LEU A 99 4.17 2.61 7.37
N HIS A 100 4.32 1.50 8.09
CA HIS A 100 4.16 1.49 9.55
C HIS A 100 5.30 2.26 10.21
N GLU A 101 6.53 2.08 9.72
CA GLU A 101 7.70 2.84 10.14
C GLU A 101 7.52 4.34 9.90
N ALA A 102 7.09 4.75 8.70
CA ALA A 102 6.83 6.15 8.37
C ALA A 102 5.72 6.76 9.24
N LEU A 103 4.70 5.97 9.60
CA LEU A 103 3.62 6.39 10.49
C LEU A 103 3.98 6.30 11.98
N GLY A 104 5.17 5.81 12.32
CA GLY A 104 5.61 5.65 13.72
C GLY A 104 4.72 4.69 14.51
N VAL A 105 4.13 3.70 13.85
CA VAL A 105 3.29 2.66 14.47
C VAL A 105 4.01 1.32 14.46
N GLU A 106 3.55 0.39 15.30
CA GLU A 106 4.12 -0.95 15.37
C GLU A 106 3.98 -1.65 14.01
N ALA A 107 5.11 -2.09 13.45
CA ALA A 107 5.12 -2.85 12.21
C ALA A 107 4.47 -4.22 12.43
N PRO A 108 3.79 -4.79 11.42
CA PRO A 108 3.19 -6.10 11.54
C PRO A 108 4.26 -7.16 11.84
N ASP A 109 3.90 -8.19 12.61
CA ASP A 109 4.79 -9.32 12.81
C ASP A 109 5.00 -10.06 11.48
N ARG A 110 6.26 -10.06 11.04
CA ARG A 110 6.72 -10.73 9.82
C ARG A 110 7.59 -11.94 10.12
N THR A 111 7.59 -12.41 11.36
CA THR A 111 8.30 -13.61 11.76
C THR A 111 7.77 -14.79 10.95
N PRO A 112 8.63 -15.54 10.25
CA PRO A 112 8.22 -16.74 9.55
C PRO A 112 7.42 -17.69 10.44
N PRO A 113 6.18 -18.06 10.05
CA PRO A 113 5.41 -19.02 10.81
C PRO A 113 6.10 -20.38 10.72
N THR A 114 5.97 -21.17 11.78
CA THR A 114 6.32 -22.58 11.71
C THR A 114 5.25 -23.30 10.89
N ILE A 115 5.67 -23.95 9.81
CA ILE A 115 4.79 -24.75 8.94
C ILE A 115 5.19 -26.23 9.02
N SER A 116 4.26 -27.11 8.67
CA SER A 116 4.54 -28.55 8.51
C SER A 116 3.95 -29.05 7.20
N LEU A 117 4.82 -29.58 6.35
CA LEU A 117 4.50 -30.13 5.04
C LEU A 117 4.63 -31.65 5.07
N SER A 118 3.49 -32.31 4.82
CA SER A 118 3.51 -33.76 4.55
C SER A 118 4.39 -34.07 3.33
N ASP A 119 4.95 -35.28 3.28
CA ASP A 119 5.76 -35.71 2.14
C ASP A 119 4.99 -35.63 0.81
N ALA A 120 3.68 -35.85 0.83
CA ALA A 120 2.83 -35.71 -0.34
C ALA A 120 2.78 -34.25 -0.81
N ALA A 121 2.58 -33.30 0.12
CA ALA A 121 2.55 -31.87 -0.21
C ALA A 121 3.91 -31.38 -0.70
N ALA A 122 5.01 -31.76 -0.04
CA ALA A 122 6.36 -31.37 -0.44
C ALA A 122 6.72 -31.88 -1.84
N ARG A 123 6.32 -33.12 -2.19
CA ARG A 123 6.46 -33.65 -3.56
C ARG A 123 5.66 -32.83 -4.58
N THR A 124 4.40 -32.49 -4.28
CA THR A 124 3.57 -31.69 -5.19
C THR A 124 4.16 -30.31 -5.43
N ILE A 125 4.66 -29.63 -4.40
CA ILE A 125 5.27 -28.31 -4.54
C ILE A 125 6.54 -28.39 -5.39
N ARG A 126 7.43 -29.36 -5.11
CA ARG A 126 8.64 -29.57 -5.91
C ARG A 126 8.31 -29.74 -7.39
N ASN A 127 7.41 -30.67 -7.71
CA ASN A 127 6.98 -30.92 -9.08
C ASN A 127 6.37 -29.69 -9.75
N ALA A 128 5.66 -28.84 -8.99
CA ALA A 128 5.07 -27.60 -9.49
C ALA A 128 6.13 -26.52 -9.79
N THR A 129 7.21 -26.49 -9.02
CA THR A 129 8.32 -25.55 -9.19
C THR A 129 9.41 -26.05 -10.18
N GLU A 130 9.45 -27.35 -10.46
CA GLU A 130 10.38 -27.95 -11.43
C GLU A 130 10.18 -27.34 -12.83
N GLY A 131 11.28 -26.85 -13.43
CA GLY A 131 11.26 -26.19 -14.74
C GLY A 131 10.81 -24.72 -14.73
N ASN A 132 10.35 -24.20 -13.60
CA ASN A 132 9.92 -22.81 -13.42
C ASN A 132 10.91 -22.03 -12.55
N SER A 133 12.09 -21.77 -13.10
CA SER A 133 13.15 -21.04 -12.39
C SER A 133 12.68 -19.65 -11.97
N GLY A 134 12.65 -19.40 -10.65
CA GLY A 134 12.23 -18.12 -10.06
C GLY A 134 10.77 -18.06 -9.60
N MET A 135 10.00 -19.14 -9.75
CA MET A 135 8.65 -19.23 -9.17
C MET A 135 8.68 -19.81 -7.75
N SER A 136 7.76 -19.36 -6.93
CA SER A 136 7.51 -19.83 -5.56
C SER A 136 6.03 -20.14 -5.38
N VAL A 137 5.71 -21.05 -4.46
CA VAL A 137 4.33 -21.27 -4.03
C VAL A 137 3.98 -20.21 -3.00
N HIS A 138 2.98 -19.41 -3.31
CA HIS A 138 2.42 -18.41 -2.42
C HIS A 138 1.21 -19.00 -1.71
N LEU A 139 1.23 -18.92 -0.39
CA LEU A 139 0.08 -19.23 0.48
C LEU A 139 -0.45 -17.91 1.06
N SER A 140 -1.72 -17.62 0.82
CA SER A 140 -2.43 -16.56 1.53
C SER A 140 -3.55 -17.14 2.39
N ILE A 141 -3.74 -16.57 3.58
CA ILE A 141 -4.83 -16.90 4.50
C ILE A 141 -5.50 -15.58 4.89
N ASP A 142 -6.81 -15.45 4.66
CA ASP A 142 -7.55 -14.25 5.02
C ASP A 142 -8.04 -14.27 6.48
N ALA A 143 -8.66 -13.17 6.92
CA ALA A 143 -9.20 -13.04 8.28
C ALA A 143 -10.34 -14.02 8.61
N ARG A 144 -10.91 -14.71 7.60
CA ARG A 144 -11.93 -15.75 7.76
C ARG A 144 -11.33 -17.16 7.66
N TRP A 145 -10.00 -17.26 7.71
CA TRP A 145 -9.25 -18.52 7.58
C TRP A 145 -9.45 -19.22 6.23
N GLN A 146 -9.86 -18.48 5.18
CA GLN A 146 -9.87 -19.01 3.83
C GLN A 146 -8.45 -18.98 3.28
N HIS A 147 -7.99 -20.10 2.74
CA HIS A 147 -6.64 -20.25 2.21
C HIS A 147 -6.66 -20.29 0.69
N ASN A 148 -5.59 -19.79 0.08
CA ASN A 148 -5.37 -19.88 -1.35
C ASN A 148 -3.90 -20.19 -1.64
N PHE A 149 -3.66 -21.06 -2.62
CA PHE A 149 -2.34 -21.39 -3.12
C PHE A 149 -2.21 -20.92 -4.56
N ASN A 150 -1.12 -20.23 -4.89
CA ASN A 150 -0.80 -19.86 -6.25
C ASN A 150 0.70 -20.02 -6.54
N LEU A 151 1.04 -20.16 -7.81
CA LEU A 151 2.43 -20.12 -8.29
C LEU A 151 2.68 -18.75 -8.91
N GLY A 152 3.73 -18.10 -8.47
CA GLY A 152 4.13 -16.80 -8.98
C GLY A 152 5.59 -16.50 -8.67
N PRO A 153 6.18 -15.47 -9.29
CA PRO A 153 7.50 -15.00 -8.91
C PRO A 153 7.47 -14.49 -7.45
N ALA A 154 8.64 -14.49 -6.79
CA ALA A 154 8.77 -13.79 -5.51
C ALA A 154 8.87 -12.27 -5.76
N GLU A 155 8.03 -11.51 -5.08
CA GLU A 155 7.92 -10.05 -5.15
C GLU A 155 8.74 -9.36 -4.04
N GLY A 156 9.39 -10.12 -3.16
CA GLY A 156 10.38 -9.64 -2.19
C GLY A 156 9.80 -9.15 -0.87
N HIS A 157 8.48 -9.18 -0.72
CA HIS A 157 7.76 -8.79 0.48
C HIS A 157 6.95 -9.95 1.09
N GLU A 158 7.21 -11.18 0.67
CA GLU A 158 6.62 -12.37 1.27
C GLU A 158 7.32 -12.74 2.57
N VAL A 159 6.56 -13.33 3.49
CA VAL A 159 7.14 -14.05 4.63
C VAL A 159 7.54 -15.44 4.14
N LYS A 160 8.84 -15.74 4.19
CA LYS A 160 9.38 -17.02 3.72
C LYS A 160 9.40 -18.04 4.85
N ALA A 161 8.76 -19.18 4.64
CA ALA A 161 8.84 -20.34 5.52
C ALA A 161 9.25 -21.57 4.68
N SER A 162 10.06 -22.45 5.27
CA SER A 162 10.50 -23.68 4.63
C SER A 162 10.31 -24.88 5.56
N ASP A 163 9.95 -26.01 4.98
CA ASP A 163 9.83 -27.29 5.68
C ASP A 163 9.98 -28.44 4.68
N ASN A 164 10.45 -29.61 5.15
CA ASN A 164 10.61 -30.81 4.33
C ASN A 164 11.37 -30.57 2.99
N GLY A 165 12.37 -29.68 3.04
CA GLY A 165 13.23 -29.32 1.91
C GLY A 165 12.55 -28.50 0.80
N VAL A 166 11.48 -27.77 1.13
CA VAL A 166 10.73 -26.87 0.25
C VAL A 166 10.65 -25.49 0.89
#